data_AF-A0A0L0RZ52-F1
#
_entry.id   AF-A0A0L0RZ52-F1
#
_cell.length_a   1.000
_cell.length_b   1.000
_cell.length_c   1.000
_cell.angle_alpha   90.00
_cell.angle_beta   90.00
_cell.angle_gamma   90.00
#
_symmetry.space_group_name_H-M   'P 1'
#
loop_
_entity.id
_entity.type
_entity.pdbx_description
1 polymer ?
#
loop_
_entity_poly.entity_id
_entity_poly.type
_entity_poly.pdbx_seq_one_letter_code
_entity_poly.pdbx_strand_id
1 'polypeptide(L)'
;MTSLLRKISNDIIRRCCAKISLHEIFFGNTQASIQSLQDSVACGEQWKQTYMKIARRADELEVLGHLKDKVLHVKHIIPVLQDLRNPALRSRHWEQLVDEIGKSFDPASPQSTLDLVMELGLDQCSESIGIMSGAATKELSIEEGLQGIKDAWQSLELDIIGYKDKYYKVRSTDAIFELLEDNQVTLSSMKASKYYVAFSTLIDFWERTLSKVVEIIDVLLQVQKQWMYLEYIFVGAEDIRKQLPKESAVFDLVNNRWKDILSGLNANKNLAHAVETPGLLELLQDMFVKLEKV
;
A
#
# COMPACT_ATOMS: atom_id res chain seq x y z
N MET A 1 16.56 19.76 32.95
CA MET A 1 17.45 20.52 33.86
C MET A 1 16.87 21.87 34.29
N THR A 2 16.20 22.62 33.40
CA THR A 2 15.64 23.97 33.67
C THR A 2 14.47 24.02 34.67
N SER A 3 13.61 22.99 34.74
CA SER A 3 12.45 22.96 35.65
C SER A 3 12.83 22.87 37.14
N LEU A 4 13.86 22.07 37.48
CA LEU A 4 14.31 21.86 38.86
C LEU A 4 15.06 23.08 39.40
N LEU A 5 15.94 23.67 38.58
CA LEU A 5 16.64 24.91 38.90
C LEU A 5 15.67 26.08 39.12
N ARG A 6 14.57 26.14 38.37
CA ARG A 6 13.51 27.14 38.57
C ARG A 6 12.79 26.96 39.91
N LYS A 7 12.44 25.72 40.27
CA LYS A 7 11.79 25.40 41.55
C LYS A 7 12.70 25.70 42.75
N ILE A 8 14.00 25.44 42.62
CA ILE A 8 14.99 25.68 43.68
C ILE A 8 15.29 27.18 43.83
N SER A 9 15.45 27.89 42.71
CA SER A 9 15.58 29.37 42.73
C SER A 9 14.39 30.01 43.45
N ASN A 10 13.18 29.53 43.16
CA ASN A 10 11.97 30.00 43.82
C ASN A 10 11.95 29.68 45.34
N ASP A 11 12.49 28.53 45.79
CA ASP A 11 12.53 28.19 47.22
C ASP A 11 13.61 28.99 47.98
N ILE A 12 14.76 29.27 47.35
CA ILE A 12 15.80 30.16 47.90
C ILE A 12 15.25 31.58 48.05
N ILE A 13 14.60 32.11 47.02
CA ILE A 13 13.93 33.43 47.07
C ILE A 13 12.89 33.43 48.20
N ARG A 14 12.07 32.38 48.30
CA ARG A 14 11.06 32.26 49.36
C ARG A 14 11.66 32.27 50.77
N ARG A 15 12.76 31.57 51.00
CA ARG A 15 13.46 31.53 52.30
C ARG A 15 14.14 32.85 52.64
N CYS A 16 14.73 33.53 51.65
CA CYS A 16 15.29 34.88 51.82
C CYS A 16 14.18 35.88 52.18
N CYS A 17 13.06 35.89 51.45
CA CYS A 17 11.92 36.77 51.74
C CYS A 17 11.26 36.50 53.09
N ALA A 18 11.33 35.28 53.63
CA ALA A 18 10.76 34.92 54.93
C ALA A 18 11.64 35.33 56.13
N LYS A 19 12.97 35.39 55.96
CA LYS A 19 13.92 35.79 57.01
C LYS A 19 14.25 37.28 57.03
N ILE A 20 14.08 37.97 55.91
CA ILE A 20 14.43 39.39 55.77
C ILE A 20 13.21 40.25 56.12
N SER A 21 13.18 40.82 57.32
CA SER A 21 12.12 41.75 57.74
C SER A 21 12.37 43.14 57.16
N LEU A 22 11.45 43.62 56.32
CA LEU A 22 11.52 44.99 55.77
C LEU A 22 11.46 46.05 56.88
N HIS A 23 10.78 45.77 58.00
CA HIS A 23 10.72 46.67 59.15
C HIS A 23 12.10 46.84 59.82
N GLU A 24 12.91 45.79 59.90
CA GLU A 24 14.27 45.86 60.45
C GLU A 24 15.25 46.56 59.50
N ILE A 25 15.03 46.47 58.18
CA ILE A 25 15.85 47.16 57.18
C ILE A 25 15.61 48.68 57.19
N PHE A 26 14.37 49.12 57.39
CA PHE A 26 14.03 50.55 57.33
C PHE A 26 14.02 51.26 58.68
N PHE A 27 13.81 50.54 59.79
CA PHE A 27 13.63 51.13 61.13
C PHE A 27 14.41 50.42 62.26
N GLY A 28 15.17 49.36 61.98
CA GLY A 28 15.95 48.59 62.97
C GLY A 28 17.47 48.61 62.70
N ASN A 29 18.24 47.83 63.49
CA ASN A 29 19.69 47.73 63.33
C ASN A 29 20.04 47.00 62.03
N THR A 30 20.37 47.77 61.00
CA THR A 30 20.61 47.33 59.61
C THR A 30 21.73 46.29 59.46
N GLN A 31 22.63 46.17 60.44
CA GLN A 31 23.75 45.25 60.40
C GLN A 31 23.33 43.77 60.41
N ALA A 32 22.31 43.40 61.19
CA ALA A 32 21.86 42.01 61.29
C ALA A 32 21.13 41.52 60.03
N SER A 33 20.39 42.42 59.38
CA SER A 33 19.70 42.16 58.12
C SER A 33 20.70 41.99 56.96
N ILE A 34 21.76 42.82 56.92
CA ILE A 34 22.85 42.71 55.93
C ILE A 34 23.62 41.40 56.15
N GLN A 35 23.95 41.04 57.39
CA GLN A 35 24.63 39.78 57.69
C GLN A 35 23.80 38.56 57.26
N SER A 36 22.49 38.57 57.52
CA SER A 36 21.59 37.48 57.12
C SER A 36 21.48 37.32 55.59
N LEU A 37 21.55 38.44 54.86
CA LEU A 37 21.63 38.46 53.40
C LEU A 37 22.97 37.88 52.90
N GLN A 38 24.08 38.30 53.51
CA GLN A 38 25.43 37.81 53.16
C GLN A 38 25.56 36.31 53.44
N ASP A 39 25.06 35.81 54.57
CA ASP A 39 25.06 34.39 54.92
C ASP A 39 24.20 33.56 53.95
N SER A 40 23.06 34.12 53.50
CA SER A 40 22.18 33.46 52.52
C SER A 40 22.84 33.37 51.14
N VAL A 41 23.55 34.42 50.72
CA VAL A 41 24.33 34.43 49.47
C VAL A 41 25.52 33.45 49.56
N ALA A 42 26.24 33.44 50.68
CA ALA A 42 27.36 32.53 50.91
C ALA A 42 26.91 31.05 50.90
N CYS A 43 25.77 30.75 51.51
CA CYS A 43 25.15 29.42 51.48
C CYS A 43 24.76 29.01 50.05
N GLY A 44 24.20 29.94 49.27
CA GLY A 44 23.88 29.71 47.86
C GLY A 44 25.12 29.37 47.01
N GLU A 45 26.23 30.09 47.22
CA GLU A 45 27.47 29.85 46.48
C GLU A 45 28.17 28.55 46.89
N GLN A 46 28.17 28.20 48.18
CA GLN A 46 28.68 26.90 48.66
C GLN A 46 27.86 25.71 48.11
N TRP A 47 26.54 25.85 48.04
CA TRP A 47 25.70 24.81 47.45
C TRP A 47 25.95 24.67 45.95
N LYS A 48 26.06 25.77 45.21
CA LYS A 48 26.43 25.77 43.79
C LYS A 48 27.77 25.09 43.55
N GLN A 49 28.78 25.35 44.39
CA GLN A 49 30.07 24.67 44.31
C GLN A 49 29.95 23.16 44.59
N THR A 50 29.12 22.76 45.55
CA THR A 50 28.87 21.35 45.88
C THR A 50 28.11 20.63 44.76
N TYR A 51 27.10 21.28 44.19
CA TYR A 51 26.35 20.78 43.03
C TYR A 51 27.25 20.66 41.80
N MET A 52 28.10 21.65 41.51
CA MET A 52 29.05 21.56 40.40
C MET A 52 30.09 20.45 40.62
N LYS A 53 30.49 20.16 41.87
CA LYS A 53 31.33 19.00 42.18
C LYS A 53 30.59 17.68 41.95
N ILE A 54 29.31 17.58 42.32
CA ILE A 54 28.49 16.37 42.09
C ILE A 54 28.18 16.19 40.60
N ALA A 55 27.88 17.28 39.88
CA ALA A 55 27.64 17.28 38.44
C ALA A 55 28.91 16.92 37.65
N ARG A 56 30.07 17.43 38.06
CA ARG A 56 31.37 16.98 37.51
C ARG A 56 31.62 15.49 37.78
N ARG A 57 31.30 15.00 38.98
CA ARG A 57 31.40 13.57 39.30
C ARG A 57 30.39 12.69 38.56
N ALA A 58 29.27 13.26 38.11
CA ALA A 58 28.29 12.58 37.27
C ALA A 58 28.75 12.49 35.80
N ASP A 59 29.47 13.48 35.29
CA ASP A 59 30.16 13.38 33.98
C ASP A 59 31.40 12.45 34.05
N GLU A 60 32.03 12.29 35.22
CA GLU A 60 33.18 11.36 35.45
C GLU A 60 32.78 9.90 35.71
N LEU A 61 31.50 9.61 35.93
CA LEU A 61 31.04 8.23 36.08
C LEU A 61 31.02 7.59 34.69
N GLU A 62 32.10 6.88 34.32
CA GLU A 62 32.14 6.01 33.15
C GLU A 62 30.86 5.17 33.00
N VAL A 63 30.25 4.78 34.11
CA VAL A 63 28.95 4.07 34.19
C VAL A 63 27.80 4.83 33.50
N LEU A 64 27.72 6.15 33.61
CA LEU A 64 26.71 6.97 32.93
C LEU A 64 26.99 7.10 31.43
N GLY A 65 28.26 7.15 31.03
CA GLY A 65 28.69 7.04 29.63
C GLY A 65 28.27 5.69 29.02
N HIS A 66 28.65 4.58 29.66
CA HIS A 66 28.29 3.23 29.23
C HIS A 66 26.77 3.01 29.18
N LEU A 67 26.01 3.54 30.14
CA LEU A 67 24.55 3.46 30.12
C LEU A 67 23.97 4.24 28.94
N LYS A 68 24.48 5.45 28.69
CA LYS A 68 24.06 6.29 27.56
C LYS A 68 24.36 5.59 26.23
N ASP A 69 25.53 4.99 26.09
CA ASP A 69 25.94 4.27 24.88
C ASP A 69 25.07 3.03 24.64
N LYS A 70 24.78 2.24 25.68
CA LYS A 70 23.84 1.11 25.59
C LYS A 70 22.43 1.55 25.20
N VAL A 71 21.93 2.65 25.78
CA VAL A 71 20.60 3.18 25.44
C VAL A 71 20.55 3.70 24.00
N LEU A 72 21.62 4.34 23.52
CA LEU A 72 21.73 4.77 22.12
C LEU A 72 21.77 3.57 21.18
N HIS A 73 22.57 2.55 21.50
CA HIS A 73 22.67 1.35 20.70
C HIS A 73 21.32 0.61 20.59
N VAL A 74 20.59 0.45 21.70
CA VAL A 74 19.23 -0.11 21.68
C VAL A 74 18.28 0.71 20.81
N LYS A 75 18.39 2.05 20.83
CA LYS A 75 17.59 2.91 19.94
C LYS A 75 17.89 2.68 18.47
N HIS A 76 19.14 2.41 18.10
CA HIS A 76 19.53 2.10 16.73
C HIS A 76 19.05 0.71 16.27
N ILE A 77 18.89 -0.24 17.19
CA ILE A 77 18.36 -1.57 16.89
C ILE A 77 16.82 -1.56 16.68
N ILE A 78 16.09 -0.60 17.26
CA ILE A 78 14.62 -0.56 17.14
C ILE A 78 14.14 -0.55 15.67
N PRO A 79 14.65 0.31 14.77
CA PRO A 79 14.29 0.26 13.34
C PRO A 79 14.60 -1.10 12.69
N VAL A 80 15.75 -1.69 13.00
CA VAL A 80 16.14 -3.02 12.49
C VAL A 80 15.12 -4.08 12.90
N LEU A 81 14.69 -4.08 14.16
CA LEU A 81 13.65 -5.00 14.63
C LEU A 81 12.29 -4.75 13.95
N GLN A 82 11.97 -3.50 13.63
CA GLN A 82 10.74 -3.18 12.90
C GLN A 82 10.80 -3.75 11.47
N ASP A 83 11.94 -3.61 10.80
CA ASP A 83 12.17 -4.16 9.46
C ASP A 83 12.18 -5.69 9.45
N LEU A 84 12.81 -6.33 10.44
CA LEU A 84 12.81 -7.79 10.58
C LEU A 84 11.45 -8.35 10.98
N ARG A 85 10.57 -7.54 11.60
CA ARG A 85 9.18 -7.91 11.89
C ARG A 85 8.25 -7.70 10.69
N ASN A 86 8.77 -7.30 9.53
CA ASN A 86 7.95 -7.11 8.35
C ASN A 86 7.31 -8.44 7.92
N PRO A 87 5.97 -8.55 7.88
CA PRO A 87 5.28 -9.79 7.51
C PRO A 87 5.50 -10.20 6.05
N ALA A 88 5.98 -9.29 5.20
CA ALA A 88 6.33 -9.59 3.82
C ALA A 88 7.62 -10.42 3.70
N LEU A 89 8.42 -10.56 4.77
CA LEU A 89 9.63 -11.37 4.76
C LEU A 89 9.31 -12.87 4.64
N ARG A 90 10.04 -13.55 3.76
CA ARG A 90 9.90 -14.98 3.43
C ARG A 90 11.24 -15.69 3.68
N SER A 91 11.26 -17.02 3.66
CA SER A 91 12.46 -17.83 3.93
C SER A 91 13.68 -17.39 3.12
N ARG A 92 13.52 -17.06 1.83
CA ARG A 92 14.60 -16.56 0.96
C ARG A 92 15.29 -15.29 1.50
N HIS A 93 14.54 -14.38 2.12
CA HIS A 93 15.07 -13.13 2.67
C HIS A 93 15.87 -13.42 3.95
N TRP A 94 15.41 -14.37 4.76
CA TRP A 94 16.14 -14.85 5.93
C TRP A 94 17.43 -15.58 5.56
N GLU A 95 17.41 -16.40 4.51
CA GLU A 95 18.60 -17.05 3.97
C GLU A 95 19.64 -16.03 3.47
N GLN A 96 19.21 -15.01 2.73
CA GLN A 96 20.08 -13.92 2.30
C GLN A 96 20.70 -13.18 3.49
N LEU A 97 19.91 -12.90 4.53
CA LEU A 97 20.38 -12.24 5.75
C LEU A 97 21.40 -13.11 6.49
N VAL A 98 21.16 -14.42 6.62
CA VAL A 98 22.09 -15.37 7.25
C VAL A 98 23.41 -15.45 6.49
N ASP A 99 23.38 -15.44 5.16
CA ASP A 99 24.57 -15.43 4.30
C ASP A 99 25.38 -14.13 4.48
N GLU A 100 24.70 -12.99 4.55
CA GLU A 100 25.34 -11.67 4.77
C GLU A 100 26.00 -11.56 6.16
N ILE A 101 25.37 -12.10 7.20
CA ILE A 101 25.91 -12.08 8.57
C ILE A 101 27.00 -13.16 8.76
N GLY A 102 26.97 -14.23 7.96
CA GLY A 102 27.86 -15.39 8.09
C GLY A 102 27.61 -16.22 9.37
N LYS A 103 26.47 -16.03 10.04
CA LYS A 103 26.06 -16.76 11.24
C LYS A 103 24.62 -17.21 11.10
N SER A 104 24.36 -18.50 11.30
CA SER A 104 23.00 -19.04 11.30
C SER A 104 22.27 -18.63 12.58
N PHE A 105 21.06 -18.10 12.45
CA PHE A 105 20.16 -17.91 13.57
C PHE A 105 18.73 -18.28 13.16
N ASP A 106 17.94 -18.75 14.12
CA ASP A 106 16.52 -19.05 13.92
C ASP A 106 15.66 -17.91 14.50
N PRO A 107 14.99 -17.10 13.66
CA PRO A 107 14.09 -16.04 14.13
C PRO A 107 12.89 -16.56 14.93
N ALA A 108 12.49 -17.81 14.73
CA ALA A 108 11.33 -18.42 15.39
C ALA A 108 11.68 -19.11 16.72
N SER A 109 12.97 -19.21 17.06
CA SER A 109 13.40 -19.83 18.31
C SER A 109 12.97 -19.00 19.52
N PRO A 110 12.33 -19.61 20.55
CA PRO A 110 11.99 -18.93 21.78
C PRO A 110 13.22 -18.48 22.60
N GLN A 111 14.43 -18.88 22.19
CA GLN A 111 15.70 -18.45 22.78
C GLN A 111 16.29 -17.19 22.12
N SER A 112 15.65 -16.68 21.06
CA SER A 112 16.10 -15.47 20.35
C SER A 112 15.78 -14.21 21.17
N THR A 113 16.75 -13.79 21.99
CA THR A 113 16.68 -12.55 22.80
C THR A 113 17.34 -11.37 22.07
N LEU A 114 17.15 -10.16 22.59
CA LEU A 114 17.82 -8.97 22.07
C LEU A 114 19.35 -9.10 22.13
N ASP A 115 19.88 -9.87 23.09
CA ASP A 115 21.31 -10.15 23.19
C ASP A 115 21.83 -10.89 21.96
N LEU A 116 21.05 -11.83 21.40
CA LEU A 116 21.40 -12.52 20.14
C LEU A 116 21.48 -11.54 18.97
N VAL A 117 20.54 -10.58 18.89
CA VAL A 117 20.56 -9.53 17.86
C VAL A 117 21.82 -8.66 17.97
N MET A 118 22.28 -8.40 19.20
CA MET A 118 23.54 -7.69 19.45
C MET A 118 24.77 -8.54 19.11
N GLU A 119 24.78 -9.84 19.44
CA GLU A 119 25.89 -10.77 19.13
C GLU A 119 26.05 -11.01 17.62
N LEU A 120 24.94 -10.94 16.88
CA LEU A 120 24.91 -11.06 15.42
C LEU A 120 25.33 -9.76 14.72
N GLY A 121 25.38 -8.62 15.43
CA GLY A 121 25.77 -7.34 14.85
C GLY A 121 24.78 -6.80 13.81
N LEU A 122 23.48 -7.07 14.00
CA LEU A 122 22.45 -6.65 13.03
C LEU A 122 22.34 -5.13 12.88
N ASP A 123 22.84 -4.37 13.86
CA ASP A 123 22.95 -2.91 13.81
C ASP A 123 23.86 -2.45 12.66
N GLN A 124 24.89 -3.21 12.33
CA GLN A 124 25.83 -2.90 11.24
C GLN A 124 25.21 -3.18 9.86
N CYS A 125 24.27 -4.12 9.80
CA CYS A 125 23.52 -4.47 8.59
C CYS A 125 22.19 -3.70 8.46
N SER A 126 21.96 -2.66 9.27
CA SER A 126 20.68 -1.94 9.30
C SER A 126 20.23 -1.42 7.94
N GLU A 127 21.15 -0.95 7.10
CA GLU A 127 20.82 -0.44 5.76
C GLU A 127 20.38 -1.58 4.83
N SER A 128 21.14 -2.68 4.79
CA SER A 128 20.80 -3.86 3.97
C SER A 128 19.45 -4.46 4.39
N ILE A 129 19.23 -4.61 5.70
CA ILE A 129 17.97 -5.11 6.26
C ILE A 129 16.80 -4.20 5.87
N GLY A 130 16.98 -2.88 5.94
CA GLY A 130 15.97 -1.90 5.51
C GLY A 130 15.66 -2.00 4.01
N ILE A 131 16.68 -2.17 3.16
CA ILE A 131 16.52 -2.37 1.71
C ILE A 131 15.76 -3.66 1.42
N MET A 132 16.14 -4.77 2.07
CA MET A 132 15.50 -6.08 1.94
C MET A 132 14.04 -6.05 2.41
N SER A 133 13.75 -5.48 3.58
CA SER A 133 12.40 -5.28 4.11
C SER A 133 11.55 -4.41 3.16
N GLY A 134 12.13 -3.33 2.63
CA GLY A 134 11.48 -2.48 1.64
C GLY A 134 11.15 -3.21 0.35
N ALA A 135 12.08 -4.05 -0.15
CA ALA A 135 11.88 -4.89 -1.33
C ALA A 135 10.76 -5.90 -1.11
N ALA A 136 10.80 -6.63 0.00
CA ALA A 136 9.79 -7.61 0.37
C ALA A 136 8.38 -7.00 0.43
N THR A 137 8.23 -5.81 1.03
CA THR A 137 6.95 -5.07 1.06
C THR A 137 6.44 -4.78 -0.35
N LYS A 138 7.33 -4.38 -1.26
CA LYS A 138 6.95 -4.06 -2.65
C LYS A 138 6.60 -5.31 -3.46
N GLU A 139 7.28 -6.43 -3.23
CA GLU A 139 6.92 -7.72 -3.82
C GLU A 139 5.55 -8.19 -3.34
N LEU A 140 5.28 -8.11 -2.03
CA LEU A 140 3.98 -8.47 -1.47
C LEU A 140 2.85 -7.62 -2.07
N SER A 141 3.07 -6.32 -2.24
CA SER A 141 2.08 -5.43 -2.87
C SER A 141 1.78 -5.83 -4.33
N ILE A 142 2.75 -6.37 -5.07
CA ILE A 142 2.54 -6.88 -6.43
C ILE A 142 1.76 -8.20 -6.36
N GLU A 143 2.12 -9.12 -5.45
CA GLU A 143 1.41 -10.38 -5.23
C GLU A 143 -0.07 -10.15 -4.91
N GLU A 144 -0.36 -9.27 -3.95
CA GLU A 144 -1.73 -8.93 -3.54
C GLU A 144 -2.52 -8.28 -4.66
N GLY A 145 -1.90 -7.37 -5.42
CA GLY A 145 -2.54 -6.74 -6.57
C GLY A 145 -2.88 -7.75 -7.68
N LEU A 146 -1.97 -8.66 -8.00
CA LEU A 146 -2.21 -9.71 -8.99
C LEU A 146 -3.30 -10.69 -8.53
N GLN A 147 -3.33 -11.01 -7.24
CA GLN A 147 -4.38 -11.83 -6.65
C GLN A 147 -5.74 -11.12 -6.71
N GLY A 148 -5.78 -9.82 -6.42
CA GLY A 148 -6.98 -8.99 -6.57
C GLY A 148 -7.54 -8.98 -7.99
N ILE A 149 -6.67 -8.81 -9.00
CA ILE A 149 -7.07 -8.88 -10.43
C ILE A 149 -7.67 -10.25 -10.75
N LYS A 150 -7.04 -11.33 -10.28
CA LYS A 150 -7.51 -12.70 -10.50
C LYS A 150 -8.89 -12.94 -9.89
N ASP A 151 -9.12 -12.47 -8.66
CA ASP A 151 -10.39 -12.66 -7.95
C ASP A 151 -11.51 -11.84 -8.61
N ALA A 152 -11.21 -10.58 -8.97
CA ALA A 152 -12.13 -9.73 -9.72
C ALA A 152 -12.52 -10.37 -11.05
N TRP A 153 -11.54 -10.90 -11.78
CA TRP A 153 -11.73 -11.59 -13.06
C TRP A 153 -12.69 -12.78 -12.97
N GLN A 154 -12.56 -13.60 -11.92
CA GLN A 154 -13.44 -14.75 -11.71
C GLN A 154 -14.89 -14.37 -11.43
N SER A 155 -15.13 -13.17 -10.90
CA SER A 155 -16.47 -12.67 -10.56
C SER A 155 -17.11 -11.81 -11.66
N LEU A 156 -16.41 -11.59 -12.77
CA LEU A 156 -16.83 -10.64 -13.79
C LEU A 156 -17.91 -11.22 -14.72
N GLU A 157 -19.13 -10.69 -14.63
CA GLU A 157 -20.28 -11.15 -15.41
C GLU A 157 -20.82 -10.09 -16.38
N LEU A 158 -21.18 -10.50 -17.59
CA LEU A 158 -21.91 -9.67 -18.55
C LEU A 158 -23.37 -9.49 -18.12
N ASP A 159 -23.81 -8.25 -18.16
CA ASP A 159 -25.19 -7.88 -17.90
C ASP A 159 -26.07 -8.07 -19.15
N ILE A 160 -26.58 -9.29 -19.31
CA ILE A 160 -27.42 -9.70 -20.45
C ILE A 160 -28.89 -9.78 -20.04
N ILE A 161 -29.75 -9.14 -20.85
CA ILE A 161 -31.21 -9.12 -20.68
C ILE A 161 -31.93 -9.58 -21.94
N GLY A 162 -33.20 -9.97 -21.80
CA GLY A 162 -34.06 -10.30 -22.94
C GLY A 162 -34.40 -9.08 -23.81
N TYR A 163 -34.60 -9.31 -25.11
CA TYR A 163 -34.98 -8.33 -26.12
C TYR A 163 -36.04 -8.91 -27.06
N LYS A 164 -37.20 -8.23 -27.20
CA LYS A 164 -38.31 -8.59 -28.11
C LYS A 164 -38.69 -10.09 -28.06
N ASP A 165 -38.76 -10.67 -26.86
CA ASP A 165 -39.14 -12.06 -26.53
C ASP A 165 -38.32 -13.21 -27.17
N LYS A 166 -37.51 -12.93 -28.18
CA LYS A 166 -36.78 -13.92 -28.98
C LYS A 166 -35.26 -13.74 -28.96
N TYR A 167 -34.78 -12.62 -28.42
CA TYR A 167 -33.38 -12.24 -28.45
C TYR A 167 -32.89 -11.90 -27.05
N TYR A 168 -31.57 -11.78 -26.94
CA TYR A 168 -30.91 -11.18 -25.80
C TYR A 168 -30.15 -9.93 -26.24
N LYS A 169 -29.72 -9.12 -25.28
CA LYS A 169 -28.80 -8.01 -25.51
C LYS A 169 -28.00 -7.72 -24.24
N VAL A 170 -26.79 -7.22 -24.42
CA VAL A 170 -25.99 -6.61 -23.36
C VAL A 170 -26.63 -5.27 -22.99
N ARG A 171 -26.96 -5.08 -21.71
CA ARG A 171 -27.62 -3.88 -21.18
C ARG A 171 -26.63 -2.76 -20.88
N SER A 172 -25.59 -3.06 -20.10
CA SER A 172 -24.54 -2.12 -19.72
C SER A 172 -23.22 -2.87 -19.57
N THR A 173 -22.14 -2.15 -19.84
CA THR A 173 -20.75 -2.60 -19.68
C THR A 173 -19.92 -1.56 -18.92
N ASP A 174 -20.54 -0.50 -18.39
CA ASP A 174 -19.82 0.65 -17.84
C ASP A 174 -18.97 0.24 -16.64
N ALA A 175 -19.56 -0.49 -15.69
CA ALA A 175 -18.85 -1.02 -14.52
C ALA A 175 -17.75 -2.03 -14.90
N ILE A 176 -17.92 -2.74 -16.01
CA ILE A 176 -16.91 -3.67 -16.52
C ILE A 176 -15.72 -2.90 -17.06
N PHE A 177 -15.96 -1.87 -17.88
CA PHE A 177 -14.88 -1.02 -18.41
C PHE A 177 -14.14 -0.27 -17.31
N GLU A 178 -14.85 0.28 -16.32
CA GLU A 178 -14.25 0.94 -15.16
C GLU A 178 -13.29 0.00 -14.42
N LEU A 179 -13.75 -1.22 -14.11
CA LEU A 179 -12.91 -2.23 -13.45
C LEU A 179 -11.72 -2.68 -14.31
N LEU A 180 -11.91 -2.83 -15.63
CA LEU A 180 -10.83 -3.20 -16.54
C LEU A 180 -9.77 -2.09 -16.63
N GLU A 181 -10.18 -0.82 -16.67
CA GLU A 181 -9.28 0.34 -16.66
C GLU A 181 -8.49 0.42 -15.36
N ASP A 182 -9.15 0.29 -14.20
CA ASP A 182 -8.49 0.26 -12.89
C ASP A 182 -7.46 -0.87 -12.78
N ASN A 183 -7.81 -2.06 -13.27
CA ASN A 183 -6.88 -3.19 -13.30
C ASN A 183 -5.69 -2.94 -14.24
N GLN A 184 -5.89 -2.29 -15.39
CA GLN A 184 -4.80 -1.90 -16.30
C GLN A 184 -3.86 -0.86 -15.69
N VAL A 185 -4.40 0.14 -14.98
CA VAL A 185 -3.60 1.11 -14.23
C VAL A 185 -2.79 0.42 -13.12
N THR A 186 -3.42 -0.53 -12.43
CA THR A 186 -2.77 -1.32 -11.37
C THR A 186 -1.60 -2.13 -11.94
N LEU A 187 -1.78 -2.84 -13.06
CA LEU A 187 -0.70 -3.57 -13.75
C LEU A 187 0.43 -2.63 -14.22
N SER A 188 0.07 -1.46 -14.75
CA SER A 188 1.05 -0.46 -15.20
C SER A 188 1.91 0.06 -14.04
N SER A 189 1.29 0.30 -12.89
CA SER A 189 1.98 0.69 -11.64
C SER A 189 2.91 -0.43 -11.15
N MET A 190 2.49 -1.70 -11.23
CA MET A 190 3.36 -2.84 -10.91
C MET A 190 4.58 -2.89 -11.82
N LYS A 191 4.41 -2.70 -13.15
CA LYS A 191 5.53 -2.69 -14.12
C LYS A 191 6.52 -1.54 -13.89
N ALA A 192 6.06 -0.42 -13.37
CA ALA A 192 6.93 0.71 -13.02
C ALA A 192 7.81 0.43 -11.79
N SER A 193 7.44 -0.54 -10.95
CA SER A 193 8.24 -0.97 -9.81
C SER A 193 9.47 -1.75 -10.27
N LYS A 194 10.66 -1.42 -9.75
CA LYS A 194 11.89 -2.19 -10.04
C LYS A 194 11.82 -3.67 -9.60
N TYR A 195 10.86 -4.04 -8.76
CA TYR A 195 10.67 -5.39 -8.24
C TYR A 195 9.72 -6.27 -9.09
N TYR A 196 9.24 -5.76 -10.23
CA TYR A 196 8.27 -6.47 -11.08
C TYR A 196 8.85 -7.70 -11.81
N VAL A 197 10.19 -7.80 -11.94
CA VAL A 197 10.85 -8.79 -12.81
C VAL A 197 10.44 -10.22 -12.46
N ALA A 198 10.35 -10.55 -11.18
CA ALA A 198 9.92 -11.86 -10.70
C ALA A 198 8.47 -12.21 -11.09
N PHE A 199 7.64 -11.20 -11.35
CA PHE A 199 6.21 -11.33 -11.69
C PHE A 199 5.93 -11.03 -13.17
N SER A 200 6.95 -10.69 -13.96
CA SER A 200 6.82 -10.21 -15.35
C SER A 200 5.94 -11.11 -16.22
N THR A 201 6.15 -12.42 -16.15
CA THR A 201 5.36 -13.41 -16.90
C THR A 201 3.87 -13.38 -16.55
N LEU A 202 3.54 -13.25 -15.26
CA LEU A 202 2.16 -13.22 -14.79
C LEU A 202 1.51 -11.86 -15.10
N ILE A 203 2.25 -10.77 -14.95
CA ILE A 203 1.79 -9.42 -15.31
C ILE A 203 1.49 -9.36 -16.82
N ASP A 204 2.40 -9.84 -17.67
CA ASP A 204 2.21 -9.85 -19.13
C ASP A 204 1.04 -10.73 -19.56
N PHE A 205 0.82 -11.85 -18.87
CA PHE A 205 -0.36 -12.68 -19.07
C PHE A 205 -1.65 -11.91 -18.80
N TRP A 206 -1.74 -11.23 -17.65
CA TRP A 206 -2.91 -10.46 -17.29
C TRP A 206 -3.14 -9.26 -18.21
N GLU A 207 -2.09 -8.54 -18.58
CA GLU A 207 -2.18 -7.41 -19.51
C GLU A 207 -2.79 -7.86 -20.85
N ARG A 208 -2.25 -8.95 -21.44
CA ARG A 208 -2.80 -9.52 -22.69
C ARG A 208 -4.24 -9.98 -22.53
N THR A 209 -4.55 -10.61 -21.41
CA THR A 209 -5.91 -11.10 -21.12
C THR A 209 -6.89 -9.94 -21.03
N LEU A 210 -6.60 -8.92 -20.23
CA LEU A 210 -7.48 -7.76 -20.05
C LEU A 210 -7.63 -6.97 -21.36
N SER A 211 -6.56 -6.77 -22.13
CA SER A 211 -6.66 -6.11 -23.45
C SER A 211 -7.55 -6.89 -24.42
N LYS A 212 -7.41 -8.22 -24.47
CA LYS A 212 -8.26 -9.07 -25.32
C LYS A 212 -9.74 -8.97 -24.94
N VAL A 213 -10.04 -8.85 -23.65
CA VAL A 213 -11.41 -8.70 -23.14
C VAL A 213 -12.03 -7.39 -23.58
N VAL A 214 -11.29 -6.29 -23.42
CA VAL A 214 -11.71 -4.97 -23.88
C VAL A 214 -12.07 -5.04 -25.36
N GLU A 215 -11.20 -5.62 -26.19
CA GLU A 215 -11.45 -5.77 -27.63
C GLU A 215 -12.71 -6.62 -27.93
N ILE A 216 -12.88 -7.75 -27.25
CA ILE A 216 -14.07 -8.60 -27.43
C ILE A 216 -15.35 -7.83 -27.08
N ILE A 217 -15.37 -7.12 -25.95
CA ILE A 217 -16.55 -6.35 -25.52
C ILE A 217 -16.83 -5.21 -26.50
N ASP A 218 -15.82 -4.49 -26.96
CA ASP A 218 -15.98 -3.41 -27.93
C ASP A 218 -16.58 -3.90 -29.25
N VAL A 219 -16.05 -4.99 -29.82
CA VAL A 219 -16.60 -5.56 -31.06
C VAL A 219 -18.00 -6.13 -30.82
N LEU A 220 -18.25 -6.79 -29.69
CA LEU A 220 -19.56 -7.29 -29.32
C LEU A 220 -20.62 -6.17 -29.30
N LEU A 221 -20.29 -5.01 -28.70
CA LEU A 221 -21.17 -3.85 -28.64
C LEU A 221 -21.39 -3.21 -30.02
N GLN A 222 -20.36 -3.17 -30.86
CA GLN A 222 -20.47 -2.69 -32.25
C GLN A 222 -21.40 -3.59 -33.08
N VAL A 223 -21.23 -4.92 -32.99
CA VAL A 223 -22.12 -5.90 -33.62
C VAL A 223 -23.54 -5.73 -33.12
N GLN A 224 -23.74 -5.62 -31.79
CA GLN A 224 -25.06 -5.43 -31.21
C GLN A 224 -25.75 -4.17 -31.76
N LYS A 225 -25.05 -3.05 -31.80
CA LYS A 225 -25.59 -1.77 -32.29
C LYS A 225 -26.01 -1.87 -33.76
N GLN A 226 -25.13 -2.37 -34.63
CA GLN A 226 -25.41 -2.50 -36.06
C GLN A 226 -26.51 -3.54 -36.31
N TRP A 227 -26.47 -4.67 -35.62
CA TRP A 227 -27.50 -5.71 -35.71
C TRP A 227 -28.87 -5.19 -35.28
N MET A 228 -28.99 -4.44 -34.18
CA MET A 228 -30.27 -3.88 -33.73
C MET A 228 -30.87 -2.90 -34.75
N TYR A 229 -30.03 -2.11 -35.42
CA TYR A 229 -30.46 -1.21 -36.49
C TYR A 229 -31.01 -1.99 -37.69
N LEU A 230 -30.27 -3.00 -38.16
CA LEU A 230 -30.67 -3.82 -39.29
C LEU A 230 -31.86 -4.73 -38.97
N GLU A 231 -31.99 -5.20 -37.73
CA GLU A 231 -33.15 -5.99 -37.28
C GLU A 231 -34.43 -5.18 -37.39
N TYR A 232 -34.41 -3.91 -36.98
CA TYR A 232 -35.57 -3.03 -37.13
C TYR A 232 -35.99 -2.87 -38.61
N ILE A 233 -35.04 -2.76 -39.53
CA ILE A 233 -35.29 -2.60 -40.98
C ILE A 233 -35.77 -3.90 -41.61
N PHE A 234 -34.98 -4.97 -41.51
CA PHE A 234 -35.22 -6.22 -42.23
C PHE A 234 -36.28 -7.11 -41.58
N VAL A 235 -36.55 -6.98 -40.27
CA VAL A 235 -37.63 -7.74 -39.61
C VAL A 235 -38.91 -6.92 -39.52
N GLY A 236 -38.82 -5.58 -39.46
CA GLY A 236 -39.97 -4.69 -39.40
C GLY A 236 -40.62 -4.38 -40.75
N ALA A 237 -39.89 -4.47 -41.87
CA ALA A 237 -40.36 -4.04 -43.18
C ALA A 237 -40.17 -5.13 -44.26
N GLU A 238 -41.26 -5.87 -44.57
CA GLU A 238 -41.24 -6.99 -45.51
C GLU A 238 -41.01 -6.57 -46.97
N ASP A 239 -41.36 -5.33 -47.31
CA ASP A 239 -41.13 -4.71 -48.62
C ASP A 239 -39.64 -4.47 -48.90
N ILE A 240 -38.88 -4.04 -47.89
CA ILE A 240 -37.41 -3.85 -48.01
C ILE A 240 -36.73 -5.19 -48.29
N ARG A 241 -37.17 -6.28 -47.64
CA ARG A 241 -36.62 -7.62 -47.90
C ARG A 241 -36.81 -8.08 -49.34
N LYS A 242 -37.93 -7.70 -49.96
CA LYS A 242 -38.23 -8.02 -51.38
C LYS A 242 -37.37 -7.21 -52.34
N GLN A 243 -36.98 -5.99 -51.95
CA GLN A 243 -36.11 -5.13 -52.75
C GLN A 243 -34.62 -5.50 -52.62
N LEU A 244 -34.20 -5.97 -51.45
CA LEU A 244 -32.81 -6.31 -51.12
C LEU A 244 -32.67 -7.78 -50.68
N PRO A 245 -32.89 -8.75 -51.59
CA PRO A 245 -32.93 -10.17 -51.22
C PRO A 245 -31.55 -10.74 -50.87
N LYS A 246 -30.46 -10.19 -51.43
CA LYS A 246 -29.10 -10.66 -51.14
C LYS A 246 -28.67 -10.22 -49.74
N GLU A 247 -28.91 -8.97 -49.42
CA GLU A 247 -28.62 -8.32 -48.15
C GLU A 247 -29.46 -8.97 -47.03
N SER A 248 -30.73 -9.25 -47.31
CA SER A 248 -31.60 -10.01 -46.40
C SER A 248 -31.04 -11.39 -46.06
N ALA A 249 -30.53 -12.14 -47.05
CA ALA A 249 -29.95 -13.45 -46.82
C ALA A 249 -28.66 -13.39 -45.97
N VAL A 250 -27.83 -12.36 -46.18
CA VAL A 250 -26.64 -12.11 -45.33
C VAL A 250 -27.07 -11.76 -43.91
N PHE A 251 -28.05 -10.88 -43.75
CA PHE A 251 -28.58 -10.51 -42.43
C PHE A 251 -29.13 -11.72 -41.68
N ASP A 252 -29.92 -12.58 -42.33
CA ASP A 252 -30.49 -13.77 -41.67
C ASP A 252 -29.41 -14.73 -41.18
N LEU A 253 -28.34 -14.92 -41.96
CA LEU A 253 -27.19 -15.74 -41.57
C LEU A 253 -26.51 -15.18 -40.31
N VAL A 254 -26.24 -13.87 -40.30
CA VAL A 254 -25.61 -13.21 -39.15
C VAL A 254 -26.56 -13.22 -37.94
N ASN A 255 -27.85 -12.97 -38.15
CA ASN A 255 -28.87 -12.96 -37.10
C ASN A 255 -28.97 -14.30 -36.37
N ASN A 256 -28.94 -15.42 -37.10
CA ASN A 256 -28.97 -16.75 -36.49
C ASN A 256 -27.70 -17.01 -35.65
N ARG A 257 -26.52 -16.67 -36.19
CA ARG A 257 -25.26 -16.76 -35.42
C ARG A 257 -25.26 -15.86 -34.18
N TRP A 258 -25.79 -14.66 -34.29
CA TRP A 258 -25.89 -13.71 -33.18
C TRP A 258 -26.76 -14.23 -32.05
N LYS A 259 -27.89 -14.88 -32.37
CA LYS A 259 -28.73 -15.57 -31.38
C LYS A 259 -27.96 -16.67 -30.65
N ASP A 260 -27.19 -17.48 -31.37
CA ASP A 260 -26.44 -18.58 -30.78
C ASP A 260 -25.37 -18.04 -29.81
N ILE A 261 -24.61 -17.02 -30.24
CA ILE A 261 -23.60 -16.35 -29.41
C ILE A 261 -24.23 -15.79 -28.14
N LEU A 262 -25.27 -14.97 -28.26
CA LEU A 262 -25.90 -14.33 -27.10
C LEU A 262 -26.60 -15.33 -26.18
N SER A 263 -27.14 -16.42 -26.71
CA SER A 263 -27.72 -17.49 -25.89
C SER A 263 -26.62 -18.21 -25.10
N GLY A 264 -25.46 -18.45 -25.72
CA GLY A 264 -24.28 -18.99 -25.04
C GLY A 264 -23.75 -18.07 -23.95
N LEU A 265 -23.61 -16.77 -24.25
CA LEU A 265 -23.20 -15.76 -23.27
C LEU A 265 -24.23 -15.57 -22.14
N ASN A 266 -25.52 -15.74 -22.42
CA ASN A 266 -26.54 -15.70 -21.37
C ASN A 266 -26.52 -16.97 -20.48
N ALA A 267 -26.18 -18.13 -21.05
CA ALA A 267 -26.04 -19.39 -20.31
C ALA A 267 -24.81 -19.38 -19.40
N ASN A 268 -23.71 -18.76 -19.86
CA ASN A 268 -22.53 -18.50 -19.03
C ASN A 268 -22.13 -17.03 -19.14
N LYS A 269 -22.58 -16.23 -18.17
CA LYS A 269 -22.35 -14.78 -18.14
C LYS A 269 -20.92 -14.40 -17.79
N ASN A 270 -20.11 -15.35 -17.32
CA ASN A 270 -18.76 -15.07 -16.90
C ASN A 270 -17.86 -14.72 -18.09
N LEU A 271 -17.22 -13.55 -18.04
CA LEU A 271 -16.36 -13.05 -19.11
C LEU A 271 -15.10 -13.87 -19.31
N ALA A 272 -14.60 -14.54 -18.26
CA ALA A 272 -13.45 -15.41 -18.38
C ALA A 272 -13.68 -16.53 -19.40
N HIS A 273 -14.86 -17.14 -19.34
CA HIS A 273 -15.22 -18.20 -20.26
C HIS A 273 -15.42 -17.69 -21.70
N ALA A 274 -15.99 -16.48 -21.86
CA ALA A 274 -16.15 -15.86 -23.18
C ALA A 274 -14.80 -15.66 -23.87
N VAL A 275 -13.77 -15.24 -23.13
CA VAL A 275 -12.42 -14.97 -23.68
C VAL A 275 -11.61 -16.22 -23.97
N GLU A 276 -11.87 -17.29 -23.22
CA GLU A 276 -11.32 -18.63 -23.46
C GLU A 276 -11.94 -19.31 -24.68
N THR A 277 -13.11 -18.87 -25.13
CA THR A 277 -13.79 -19.44 -26.31
C THR A 277 -12.96 -19.17 -27.57
N PRO A 278 -12.36 -20.20 -28.22
CA PRO A 278 -11.49 -20.00 -29.36
C PRO A 278 -12.26 -19.43 -30.56
N GLY A 279 -11.70 -18.42 -31.22
CA GLY A 279 -12.29 -17.84 -32.43
C GLY A 279 -13.45 -16.86 -32.21
N LEU A 280 -13.83 -16.56 -30.95
CA LEU A 280 -14.97 -15.68 -30.68
C LEU A 280 -14.73 -14.27 -31.23
N LEU A 281 -13.54 -13.72 -31.03
CA LEU A 281 -13.20 -12.37 -31.50
C LEU A 281 -13.25 -12.30 -33.03
N GLU A 282 -12.63 -13.26 -33.72
CA GLU A 282 -12.60 -13.34 -35.17
C GLU A 282 -14.01 -13.53 -35.75
N LEU A 283 -14.86 -14.32 -35.07
CA LEU A 283 -16.26 -14.50 -35.43
C LEU A 283 -17.05 -13.19 -35.30
N LEU A 284 -16.86 -12.45 -34.19
CA LEU A 284 -17.51 -11.16 -33.97
C LEU A 284 -17.05 -10.13 -35.00
N GLN A 285 -15.76 -10.09 -35.33
CA GLN A 285 -15.20 -9.22 -36.37
C GLN A 285 -15.76 -9.56 -37.76
N ASP A 286 -15.82 -10.84 -38.14
CA ASP A 286 -16.45 -11.29 -39.40
C ASP A 286 -17.93 -10.92 -39.48
N MET A 287 -18.66 -11.06 -38.37
CA MET A 287 -20.06 -10.65 -38.29
C MET A 287 -20.22 -9.14 -38.45
N PHE A 288 -19.38 -8.35 -37.80
CA PHE A 288 -19.39 -6.89 -37.94
C PHE A 288 -19.18 -6.47 -39.40
N VAL A 289 -18.13 -6.98 -40.06
CA VAL A 289 -17.83 -6.70 -41.48
C VAL A 289 -18.97 -7.12 -42.40
N LYS A 290 -19.67 -8.21 -42.10
CA LYS A 290 -20.85 -8.63 -42.87
C LYS A 290 -22.02 -7.68 -42.68
N LEU A 291 -22.26 -7.20 -41.46
CA LEU A 291 -23.33 -6.25 -41.17
C LEU A 291 -23.07 -4.85 -41.74
N GLU A 292 -21.81 -4.46 -41.95
CA GLU A 292 -21.48 -3.20 -42.65
C GLU A 292 -21.75 -3.26 -44.16
N LYS A 293 -21.83 -4.46 -44.74
CA LYS A 293 -22.08 -4.69 -46.16
C LYS A 293 -23.56 -4.90 -46.51
N VAL A 294 -24.42 -4.98 -45.49
CA VAL A 294 -25.88 -5.07 -45.59
C VAL A 294 -26.45 -3.66 -45.58
#